data_AF-A0A453FF56-F1
#
_entry.id   AF-A0A453FF56-F1
#
_cell.length_a   1.000
_cell.length_b   1.000
_cell.length_c   1.000
_cell.angle_alpha   90.00
_cell.angle_beta   90.00
_cell.angle_gamma   90.00
#
_symmetry.space_group_name_H-M   'P 1'
#
loop_
_entity.id
_entity.type
_entity.pdbx_description
1 polymer ?
#
loop_
_entity_poly.entity_id
_entity_poly.type
_entity_poly.pdbx_seq_one_letter_code
_entity_poly.pdbx_strand_id
1 'polypeptide(L)'
;MGIPVGKLALYTALGGVRPSACLPITIDVGTNNEELLNDEFYIGLRQKRATGQEYTELLDEFMVAVKQNYGQKVLVQFEDFANHNAFTLLEKYKATHLVFNDDIQGTAAVVLAGLMAGLKFAGGTLADHTFLFFGAGEAGTGIAELVALEISMQSKTSQEEARKNIWLVDSKGLIVSSRKDSIQPFKKLYAHEHEPVKDLLSAIKDIKPTALIGSAGVGQSFTKEVIEAMSSINKRPIILALSNPTSKSECTAEQAYSWSQGRAIFGSGSPFDPVKYNDKLFVPAQANNAYIFPGFGLGVVTSGAIRVKDDMVLAAAEALAEQVTAEHFDKGLIYPPFSSIRKISANIAARVAVKAYDLGLASHLPRPKDLVKYAESCMYSPIYRSYR
;
A
#
# COMPACT_ATOMS: atom_id res chain seq x y z
N MET A 1 -9.74 11.05 14.81
CA MET A 1 -10.82 10.12 15.23
C MET A 1 -11.65 9.57 14.07
N GLY A 2 -12.15 10.39 13.13
CA GLY A 2 -12.97 9.87 12.01
C GLY A 2 -12.29 8.77 11.18
N ILE A 3 -10.99 8.90 10.93
CA ILE A 3 -10.18 7.92 10.18
C ILE A 3 -10.15 6.53 10.84
N PRO A 4 -9.69 6.34 12.10
CA PRO A 4 -9.68 5.02 12.73
C PRO A 4 -11.09 4.43 12.91
N VAL A 5 -12.13 5.27 13.12
CA VAL A 5 -13.53 4.81 13.13
C VAL A 5 -13.93 4.23 11.78
N GLY A 6 -13.68 4.96 10.69
CA GLY A 6 -13.96 4.50 9.32
C GLY A 6 -13.20 3.23 8.97
N LYS A 7 -11.89 3.17 9.28
CA LYS A 7 -11.05 2.00 9.05
C LYS A 7 -11.58 0.75 9.76
N LEU A 8 -11.98 0.86 11.02
CA LEU A 8 -12.51 -0.28 11.78
C LEU A 8 -13.90 -0.72 11.29
N ALA A 9 -14.72 0.21 10.80
CA ALA A 9 -15.95 -0.13 10.11
C ALA A 9 -15.67 -0.95 8.85
N LEU A 10 -14.63 -0.61 8.07
CA LEU A 10 -14.20 -1.38 6.91
C LEU A 10 -13.59 -2.74 7.28
N TYR A 11 -12.82 -2.84 8.36
CA TYR A 11 -12.39 -4.13 8.92
C TYR A 11 -13.56 -5.07 9.18
N THR A 12 -14.65 -4.54 9.72
CA THR A 12 -15.87 -5.31 9.99
C THR A 12 -16.62 -5.65 8.69
N ALA A 13 -16.93 -4.64 7.87
CA ALA A 13 -17.75 -4.81 6.69
C ALA A 13 -17.06 -5.66 5.61
N LEU A 14 -15.79 -5.38 5.34
CA LEU A 14 -15.02 -5.98 4.25
C LEU A 14 -14.29 -7.26 4.70
N GLY A 15 -13.68 -7.22 5.88
CA GLY A 15 -12.86 -8.31 6.42
C GLY A 15 -13.59 -9.23 7.39
N GLY A 16 -14.79 -8.88 7.84
CA GLY A 16 -15.51 -9.69 8.81
C GLY A 16 -14.87 -9.71 10.20
N VAL A 17 -14.03 -8.73 10.55
CA VAL A 17 -13.59 -8.58 11.95
C VAL A 17 -14.81 -8.27 12.82
N ARG A 18 -14.86 -8.83 14.04
CA ARG A 18 -15.99 -8.58 14.94
C ARG A 18 -15.95 -7.13 15.44
N PRO A 19 -17.03 -6.34 15.29
CA PRO A 19 -17.01 -4.93 15.69
C PRO A 19 -16.79 -4.76 17.20
N SER A 20 -17.23 -5.71 18.02
CA SER A 20 -17.00 -5.71 19.47
C SER A 20 -15.53 -5.92 19.87
N ALA A 21 -14.66 -6.27 18.91
CA ALA A 21 -13.22 -6.44 19.11
C ALA A 21 -12.41 -5.29 18.46
N CYS A 22 -13.08 -4.25 17.96
CA CYS A 22 -12.47 -3.10 17.32
C CYS A 22 -12.44 -1.91 18.29
N LEU A 23 -11.29 -1.25 18.43
CA LEU A 23 -11.12 -0.09 19.32
C LEU A 23 -10.46 1.08 18.56
N PRO A 24 -11.22 2.11 18.13
CA PRO A 24 -10.66 3.31 17.51
C PRO A 24 -10.01 4.19 18.56
N ILE A 25 -8.77 4.63 18.32
CA ILE A 25 -8.02 5.50 19.23
C ILE A 25 -7.46 6.70 18.44
N THR A 26 -7.49 7.88 19.04
CA THR A 26 -6.75 9.06 18.59
C THR A 26 -5.89 9.53 19.75
N ILE A 27 -4.59 9.67 19.50
CA ILE A 27 -3.65 10.20 20.48
C ILE A 27 -3.56 11.71 20.24
N ASP A 28 -4.16 12.49 21.14
CA ASP A 28 -4.15 13.95 21.06
C ASP A 28 -2.93 14.51 21.78
N VAL A 29 -1.99 15.05 21.00
CA VAL A 29 -0.77 15.73 21.47
C VAL A 29 -0.78 17.21 21.05
N GLY A 30 -1.96 17.76 20.75
CA GLY A 30 -2.12 19.08 20.16
C GLY A 30 -2.05 19.08 18.63
N THR A 31 -2.23 20.26 18.04
CA THR A 31 -2.28 20.46 16.59
C THR A 31 -1.52 21.72 16.18
N ASN A 32 -0.88 21.68 15.01
CA ASN A 32 -0.22 22.86 14.43
C ASN A 32 -1.14 23.64 13.48
N ASN A 33 -2.35 23.14 13.22
CA ASN A 33 -3.32 23.80 12.36
C ASN A 33 -3.92 25.02 13.07
N GLU A 34 -3.60 26.23 12.59
CA GLU A 34 -4.07 27.49 13.18
C GLU A 34 -5.59 27.66 13.08
N GLU A 35 -6.23 27.16 12.03
CA GLU A 35 -7.68 27.26 11.88
C GLU A 35 -8.37 26.49 13.01
N LEU A 36 -7.91 25.26 13.28
CA LEU A 36 -8.44 24.43 14.39
C LEU A 36 -8.14 25.03 15.77
N LEU A 37 -6.96 25.64 15.96
CA LEU A 37 -6.65 26.28 17.25
C LEU A 37 -7.57 27.47 17.54
N ASN A 38 -7.98 28.20 16.50
CA ASN A 38 -8.87 29.36 16.59
C ASN A 38 -10.37 29.00 16.51
N ASP A 39 -10.72 27.77 16.13
CA ASP A 39 -12.10 27.31 16.00
C ASP A 39 -12.71 26.99 17.36
N GLU A 40 -13.79 27.68 17.77
CA GLU A 40 -14.50 27.46 19.03
C GLU A 40 -15.05 26.03 19.20
N PHE A 41 -15.29 25.33 18.10
CA PHE A 41 -15.80 23.94 18.09
C PHE A 41 -14.70 22.87 18.08
N TYR A 42 -13.42 23.25 18.04
CA TYR A 42 -12.33 22.28 18.11
C TYR A 42 -12.36 21.49 19.43
N ILE A 43 -12.41 20.16 19.30
CA ILE A 43 -12.62 19.22 20.40
C ILE A 43 -11.33 18.72 21.07
N GLY A 44 -10.16 19.08 20.54
CA GLY A 44 -8.87 18.62 21.03
C GLY A 44 -8.15 19.63 21.91
N LEU A 45 -6.92 19.29 22.31
CA LEU A 45 -6.03 20.15 23.06
C LEU A 45 -5.68 21.41 22.25
N ARG A 46 -6.03 22.59 22.77
CA ARG A 46 -5.75 23.90 22.17
C ARG A 46 -4.30 24.34 22.41
N GLN A 47 -3.37 23.54 21.93
CA GLN A 47 -1.93 23.79 21.99
C GLN A 47 -1.25 23.30 20.71
N LYS A 48 -0.06 23.83 20.45
CA LYS A 48 0.82 23.30 19.41
C LYS A 48 1.21 21.85 19.71
N ARG A 49 1.50 21.10 18.64
CA ARG A 49 1.82 19.69 18.75
C ARG A 49 3.08 19.48 19.60
N ALA A 50 3.00 18.63 20.61
CA ALA A 50 4.16 18.18 21.38
C ALA A 50 5.18 17.48 20.46
N THR A 51 6.47 17.64 20.75
CA THR A 51 7.56 17.08 19.93
C THR A 51 8.66 16.48 20.81
N GLY A 52 9.59 15.77 20.20
CA GLY A 52 10.76 15.23 20.90
C GLY A 52 10.39 14.19 21.96
N GLN A 53 10.95 14.36 23.15
CA GLN A 53 10.84 13.40 24.24
C GLN A 53 9.41 13.24 24.76
N GLU A 54 8.69 14.34 24.98
CA GLU A 54 7.30 14.33 25.47
C GLU A 54 6.37 13.49 24.57
N TYR A 55 6.47 13.67 23.26
CA TYR A 55 5.72 12.86 22.29
C TYR A 55 6.09 11.37 22.36
N THR A 56 7.39 11.09 22.49
CA THR A 56 7.91 9.72 22.46
C THR A 56 7.53 8.95 23.72
N GLU A 57 7.61 9.58 24.88
CA GLU A 57 7.24 9.01 26.18
C GLU A 57 5.76 8.61 26.21
N LEU A 58 4.87 9.49 25.74
CA LEU A 58 3.45 9.18 25.64
C LEU A 58 3.17 7.98 24.73
N LEU A 59 3.85 7.89 23.58
CA LEU A 59 3.67 6.76 22.67
C LEU A 59 4.24 5.46 23.24
N ASP A 60 5.35 5.51 23.97
CA ASP A 60 5.89 4.34 24.66
C ASP A 60 4.96 3.86 25.77
N GLU A 61 4.46 4.78 26.60
CA GLU A 61 3.49 4.48 27.65
C GLU A 61 2.23 3.84 27.05
N PHE A 62 1.69 4.43 25.97
CA PHE A 62 0.54 3.89 25.25
C PHE A 62 0.78 2.46 24.77
N MET A 63 1.90 2.20 24.08
CA MET A 63 2.19 0.87 23.54
C MET A 63 2.39 -0.17 24.66
N VAL A 64 3.05 0.22 25.75
CA VAL A 64 3.19 -0.63 26.95
C VAL A 64 1.82 -0.94 27.55
N ALA A 65 0.96 0.06 27.73
CA ALA A 65 -0.37 -0.12 28.28
C ALA A 65 -1.25 -1.01 27.39
N VAL A 66 -1.21 -0.84 26.07
CA VAL A 66 -1.94 -1.69 25.12
C VAL A 66 -1.52 -3.16 25.27
N LYS A 67 -0.21 -3.42 25.33
CA LYS A 67 0.32 -4.77 25.49
C LYS A 67 -0.03 -5.40 26.84
N GLN A 68 -0.02 -4.60 27.92
CA GLN A 68 -0.39 -5.06 29.27
C GLN A 68 -1.88 -5.41 29.36
N ASN A 69 -2.75 -4.59 28.78
CA ASN A 69 -4.20 -4.76 28.91
C ASN A 69 -4.81 -5.75 27.90
N TYR A 70 -4.28 -5.81 26.68
CA TYR A 70 -4.85 -6.61 25.58
C TYR A 70 -3.96 -7.78 25.13
N GLY A 71 -2.76 -7.92 25.72
CA GLY A 71 -1.84 -9.03 25.46
C GLY A 71 -1.03 -8.88 24.18
N GLN A 72 -0.22 -9.91 23.86
CA GLN A 72 0.74 -9.89 22.73
C GLN A 72 0.10 -9.97 21.34
N LYS A 73 -1.17 -10.38 21.27
CA LYS A 73 -1.86 -10.74 20.03
C LYS A 73 -2.77 -9.61 19.51
N VAL A 74 -2.83 -8.48 20.22
CA VAL A 74 -3.58 -7.31 19.77
C VAL A 74 -2.87 -6.69 18.58
N LEU A 75 -3.59 -6.54 17.47
CA LEU A 75 -3.08 -5.80 16.32
C LEU A 75 -3.20 -4.30 16.60
N VAL A 76 -2.07 -3.60 16.60
CA VAL A 76 -2.03 -2.14 16.63
C VAL A 76 -1.74 -1.64 15.23
N GLN A 77 -2.76 -1.09 14.56
CA GLN A 77 -2.58 -0.46 13.25
C GLN A 77 -2.33 1.04 13.42
N PHE A 78 -1.19 1.51 12.92
CA PHE A 78 -0.89 2.94 12.76
C PHE A 78 -1.50 3.45 11.45
N GLU A 79 -1.99 4.68 11.47
CA GLU A 79 -2.71 5.31 10.36
C GLU A 79 -2.56 6.84 10.46
N ASP A 80 -2.35 7.52 9.33
CA ASP A 80 -2.30 8.99 9.20
C ASP A 80 -1.28 9.68 10.14
N PHE A 81 -0.15 9.02 10.38
CA PHE A 81 1.01 9.66 11.02
C PHE A 81 1.82 10.42 9.98
N ALA A 82 2.42 11.56 10.36
CA ALA A 82 3.38 12.25 9.50
C ALA A 82 4.56 11.32 9.16
N ASN A 83 5.05 11.37 7.91
CA ASN A 83 5.93 10.33 7.35
C ASN A 83 7.12 9.94 8.23
N HIS A 84 7.83 10.93 8.81
CA HIS A 84 8.97 10.64 9.69
C HIS A 84 8.56 9.83 10.93
N ASN A 85 7.42 10.16 11.53
CA ASN A 85 6.90 9.46 12.69
C ASN A 85 6.39 8.08 12.29
N ALA A 86 5.67 7.96 11.17
CA ALA A 86 5.14 6.68 10.68
C ALA A 86 6.23 5.61 10.56
N PHE A 87 7.34 5.93 9.87
CA PHE A 87 8.50 5.02 9.77
C PHE A 87 9.16 4.74 11.12
N THR A 88 9.38 5.78 11.92
CA THR A 88 10.05 5.63 13.23
C THR A 88 9.26 4.72 14.16
N LEU A 89 7.93 4.86 14.20
CA LEU A 89 7.05 4.06 15.04
C LEU A 89 6.97 2.61 14.55
N LEU A 90 6.84 2.41 13.23
CA LEU A 90 6.84 1.06 12.66
C LEU A 90 8.15 0.34 12.97
N GLU A 91 9.30 0.99 12.73
CA GLU A 91 10.62 0.41 13.01
C GLU A 91 10.82 0.10 14.49
N LYS A 92 10.43 1.01 15.38
CA LYS A 92 10.57 0.87 16.83
C LYS A 92 9.73 -0.28 17.37
N TYR A 93 8.48 -0.41 16.92
CA TYR A 93 7.53 -1.35 17.54
C TYR A 93 7.38 -2.68 16.81
N LYS A 94 7.84 -2.83 15.56
CA LYS A 94 7.74 -4.11 14.81
C LYS A 94 8.43 -5.29 15.49
N ALA A 95 9.45 -5.03 16.31
CA ALA A 95 10.15 -6.09 17.05
C ALA A 95 9.40 -6.50 18.34
N THR A 96 8.61 -5.59 18.92
CA THR A 96 8.06 -5.75 20.28
C THR A 96 6.55 -5.95 20.31
N HIS A 97 5.82 -5.59 19.26
CA HIS A 97 4.37 -5.63 19.17
C HIS A 97 3.91 -6.20 17.82
N LEU A 98 2.66 -6.65 17.76
CA LEU A 98 1.99 -6.94 16.50
C LEU A 98 1.47 -5.62 15.91
N VAL A 99 2.32 -4.96 15.12
CA VAL A 99 2.03 -3.67 14.50
C VAL A 99 1.95 -3.77 12.99
N PHE A 100 1.11 -2.92 12.41
CA PHE A 100 0.96 -2.74 10.97
C PHE A 100 0.77 -1.24 10.71
N ASN A 101 1.32 -0.72 9.62
CA ASN A 101 1.00 0.62 9.15
C ASN A 101 0.42 0.50 7.74
N ASP A 102 -0.84 0.90 7.56
CA ASP A 102 -1.50 0.72 6.26
C ASP A 102 -0.97 1.67 5.19
N ASP A 103 -0.59 2.90 5.57
CA ASP A 103 -0.05 3.90 4.65
C ASP A 103 1.30 3.45 4.06
N ILE A 104 2.09 2.69 4.83
CA ILE A 104 3.35 2.07 4.38
C ILE A 104 3.09 0.71 3.73
N GLN A 105 2.66 -0.26 4.53
CA GLN A 105 2.66 -1.67 4.18
C GLN A 105 1.42 -2.05 3.36
N GLY A 106 0.26 -1.48 3.68
CA GLY A 106 -0.97 -1.69 2.92
C GLY A 106 -0.91 -1.10 1.52
N THR A 107 -0.41 0.14 1.40
CA THR A 107 -0.14 0.80 0.12
C THR A 107 0.85 0.01 -0.72
N ALA A 108 1.96 -0.44 -0.12
CA ALA A 108 2.93 -1.29 -0.81
C ALA A 108 2.29 -2.58 -1.34
N ALA A 109 1.51 -3.28 -0.51
CA ALA A 109 0.87 -4.53 -0.88
C ALA A 109 -0.16 -4.36 -2.00
N VAL A 110 -1.04 -3.35 -1.94
CA VAL A 110 -2.06 -3.16 -2.98
C VAL A 110 -1.41 -2.80 -4.31
N VAL A 111 -0.39 -1.94 -4.31
CA VAL A 111 0.31 -1.55 -5.53
C VAL A 111 1.07 -2.72 -6.13
N LEU A 112 1.78 -3.51 -5.31
CA LEU A 112 2.45 -4.72 -5.78
C LEU A 112 1.44 -5.71 -6.40
N ALA A 113 0.28 -5.89 -5.77
CA ALA A 113 -0.77 -6.76 -6.33
C ALA A 113 -1.24 -6.27 -7.70
N GLY A 114 -1.43 -4.96 -7.87
CA GLY A 114 -1.79 -4.35 -9.16
C GLY A 114 -0.70 -4.51 -10.22
N LEU A 115 0.57 -4.37 -9.83
CA LEU A 115 1.72 -4.61 -10.71
C LEU A 115 1.77 -6.08 -11.15
N MET A 116 1.69 -7.02 -10.22
CA MET A 116 1.66 -8.47 -10.52
C MET A 116 0.48 -8.83 -11.42
N ALA A 117 -0.72 -8.30 -11.13
CA ALA A 117 -1.90 -8.54 -11.95
C ALA A 117 -1.75 -7.95 -13.35
N GLY A 118 -1.26 -6.73 -13.48
CA GLY A 118 -1.01 -6.09 -14.77
C GLY A 118 0.04 -6.84 -15.61
N LEU A 119 1.12 -7.28 -14.97
CA LEU A 119 2.23 -7.99 -15.61
C LEU A 119 1.88 -9.41 -16.02
N LYS A 120 1.08 -10.12 -15.23
CA LYS A 120 0.57 -11.46 -15.55
C LYS A 120 -0.03 -11.54 -16.96
N PHE A 121 -0.71 -10.48 -17.41
CA PHE A 121 -1.33 -10.41 -18.73
C PHE A 121 -0.54 -9.57 -19.76
N ALA A 122 0.42 -8.77 -19.32
CA ALA A 122 1.39 -8.11 -20.21
C ALA A 122 2.50 -9.08 -20.69
N GLY A 123 2.75 -10.15 -19.93
CA GLY A 123 3.82 -11.12 -20.15
C GLY A 123 5.09 -10.75 -19.39
N GLY A 124 5.88 -11.75 -18.98
CA GLY A 124 7.09 -11.58 -18.17
C GLY A 124 6.86 -11.80 -16.67
N THR A 125 7.96 -11.72 -15.93
CA THR A 125 8.04 -11.76 -14.45
C THR A 125 8.43 -10.37 -13.95
N LEU A 126 8.22 -10.05 -12.67
CA LEU A 126 8.62 -8.73 -12.13
C LEU A 126 10.10 -8.41 -12.37
N ALA A 127 10.96 -9.43 -12.44
CA ALA A 127 12.39 -9.28 -12.69
C ALA A 127 12.74 -8.82 -14.11
N ASP A 128 11.84 -9.04 -15.08
CA ASP A 128 12.01 -8.62 -16.48
C ASP A 128 11.69 -7.13 -16.70
N HIS A 129 11.22 -6.45 -15.64
CA HIS A 129 10.68 -5.10 -15.71
C HIS A 129 11.55 -4.10 -14.95
N THR A 130 11.70 -2.92 -15.56
CA THR A 130 12.27 -1.73 -14.90
C THR A 130 11.15 -0.82 -14.42
N PHE A 131 11.22 -0.40 -13.15
CA PHE A 131 10.22 0.42 -12.47
C PHE A 131 10.78 1.83 -12.23
N LEU A 132 10.00 2.85 -12.57
CA LEU A 132 10.31 4.25 -12.27
C LEU A 132 9.23 4.84 -11.37
N PHE A 133 9.65 5.36 -10.22
CA PHE A 133 8.79 6.02 -9.25
C PHE A 133 8.96 7.54 -9.34
N PHE A 134 7.87 8.26 -9.52
CA PHE A 134 7.80 9.71 -9.37
C PHE A 134 7.28 10.05 -7.98
N GLY A 135 8.19 10.45 -7.09
CA GLY A 135 7.95 10.63 -5.67
C GLY A 135 8.67 9.57 -4.83
N ALA A 136 9.72 9.99 -4.12
CA ALA A 136 10.52 9.14 -3.25
C ALA A 136 10.18 9.36 -1.75
N GLY A 137 8.88 9.46 -1.45
CA GLY A 137 8.36 9.56 -0.09
C GLY A 137 8.04 8.19 0.52
N GLU A 138 7.21 8.17 1.55
CA GLU A 138 6.83 6.96 2.31
C GLU A 138 6.21 5.87 1.43
N ALA A 139 5.14 6.21 0.72
CA ALA A 139 4.48 5.31 -0.22
C ALA A 139 5.48 4.82 -1.28
N GLY A 140 6.18 5.74 -1.96
CA GLY A 140 7.10 5.39 -3.05
C GLY A 140 8.20 4.42 -2.62
N THR A 141 8.87 4.67 -1.49
CA THR A 141 9.94 3.78 -1.01
C THR A 141 9.41 2.49 -0.39
N GLY A 142 8.25 2.52 0.26
CA GLY A 142 7.60 1.33 0.79
C GLY A 142 7.17 0.36 -0.31
N ILE A 143 6.57 0.88 -1.38
CA ILE A 143 6.23 0.11 -2.58
C ILE A 143 7.50 -0.44 -3.23
N ALA A 144 8.52 0.39 -3.43
CA ALA A 144 9.79 -0.02 -4.05
C ALA A 144 10.46 -1.17 -3.28
N GLU A 145 10.43 -1.12 -1.95
CA GLU A 145 11.04 -2.16 -1.11
C GLU A 145 10.28 -3.48 -1.22
N LEU A 146 8.95 -3.43 -1.23
CA LEU A 146 8.14 -4.63 -1.38
C LEU A 146 8.28 -5.24 -2.79
N VAL A 147 8.39 -4.42 -3.83
CA VAL A 147 8.70 -4.87 -5.21
C VAL A 147 10.08 -5.52 -5.27
N ALA A 148 11.10 -4.92 -4.64
CA ALA A 148 12.44 -5.50 -4.59
C ALA A 148 12.47 -6.85 -3.86
N LEU A 149 11.73 -6.97 -2.76
CA LEU A 149 11.58 -8.23 -2.02
C LEU A 149 10.92 -9.31 -2.87
N GLU A 150 9.84 -8.98 -3.60
CA GLU A 150 9.17 -9.92 -4.49
C GLU A 150 10.06 -10.37 -5.65
N ILE A 151 10.78 -9.44 -6.30
CA ILE A 151 11.75 -9.77 -7.36
C ILE A 151 12.84 -10.70 -6.83
N SER A 152 13.38 -10.40 -5.64
CA SER A 152 14.40 -11.22 -4.97
C SER A 152 13.88 -12.63 -4.71
N MET A 153 12.63 -12.76 -4.26
CA MET A 153 11.99 -14.05 -3.99
C MET A 153 11.75 -14.87 -5.27
N GLN A 154 11.19 -14.25 -6.32
CA GLN A 154 10.93 -14.92 -7.60
C GLN A 154 12.21 -15.35 -8.32
N SER A 155 13.22 -14.47 -8.31
CA SER A 155 14.49 -14.65 -9.05
C SER A 155 15.56 -15.38 -8.26
N LYS A 156 15.35 -15.61 -6.96
CA LYS A 156 16.34 -16.17 -6.02
C LYS A 156 17.64 -15.37 -6.00
N THR A 157 17.55 -14.05 -6.10
CA THR A 157 18.66 -13.10 -6.01
C THR A 157 18.61 -12.33 -4.69
N SER A 158 19.66 -11.57 -4.36
CA SER A 158 19.59 -10.66 -3.21
C SER A 158 18.62 -9.50 -3.49
N GLN A 159 18.03 -8.93 -2.44
CA GLN A 159 17.24 -7.70 -2.60
C GLN A 159 18.07 -6.54 -3.15
N GLU A 160 19.37 -6.49 -2.85
CA GLU A 160 20.27 -5.48 -3.42
C GLU A 160 20.34 -5.60 -4.95
N GLU A 161 20.42 -6.83 -5.48
CA GLU A 161 20.35 -7.05 -6.92
C GLU A 161 18.98 -6.65 -7.48
N ALA A 162 17.90 -7.04 -6.80
CA ALA A 162 16.54 -6.69 -7.21
C ALA A 162 16.30 -5.17 -7.29
N ARG A 163 16.88 -4.39 -6.37
CA ARG A 163 16.75 -2.91 -6.35
C ARG A 163 17.32 -2.24 -7.61
N LYS A 164 18.23 -2.88 -8.36
CA LYS A 164 18.82 -2.32 -9.59
C LYS A 164 17.79 -2.06 -10.69
N ASN A 165 16.67 -2.79 -10.66
CA ASN A 165 15.56 -2.58 -11.60
C ASN A 165 14.62 -1.43 -11.17
N ILE A 166 14.88 -0.77 -10.05
CA ILE A 166 13.96 0.19 -9.43
C ILE A 166 14.63 1.56 -9.29
N TRP A 167 14.02 2.57 -9.90
CA TRP A 167 14.51 3.93 -9.97
C TRP A 167 13.51 4.90 -9.35
N LEU A 168 14.00 5.91 -8.62
CA LEU A 168 13.15 6.89 -7.94
C LEU A 168 13.54 8.31 -8.36
N VAL A 169 12.55 9.16 -8.58
CA VAL A 169 12.69 10.60 -8.85
C VAL A 169 12.07 11.36 -7.69
N ASP A 170 12.79 12.32 -7.13
CA ASP A 170 12.28 13.24 -6.12
C ASP A 170 12.28 14.69 -6.62
N SER A 171 11.99 15.65 -5.73
CA SER A 171 11.93 17.07 -6.09
C SER A 171 13.23 17.66 -6.64
N LYS A 172 14.36 16.96 -6.53
CA LYS A 172 15.66 17.37 -7.09
C LYS A 172 16.10 16.48 -8.26
N GLY A 173 15.23 15.63 -8.79
CA GLY A 173 15.50 14.74 -9.92
C GLY A 173 15.75 13.28 -9.51
N LEU A 174 16.38 12.51 -10.41
CA LEU A 174 16.67 11.09 -10.22
C LEU A 174 17.58 10.86 -8.99
N ILE A 175 17.27 9.84 -8.20
CA ILE A 175 18.07 9.40 -7.06
C ILE A 175 19.24 8.57 -7.59
N VAL A 176 20.46 9.09 -7.46
CA VAL A 176 21.69 8.50 -8.01
C VAL A 176 22.83 8.58 -7.00
N SER A 177 23.89 7.81 -7.21
CA SER A 177 25.02 7.63 -6.29
C SER A 177 25.69 8.94 -5.88
N SER A 178 25.84 9.89 -6.81
CA SER A 178 26.41 11.22 -6.58
C SER A 178 25.60 12.10 -5.61
N ARG A 179 24.35 11.71 -5.30
CA ARG A 179 23.48 12.40 -4.34
C ARG A 179 23.41 11.75 -2.96
N LYS A 180 24.08 10.60 -2.73
CA LYS A 180 23.94 9.77 -1.50
C LYS A 180 24.10 10.52 -0.18
N ASP A 181 24.98 11.52 -0.13
CA ASP A 181 25.23 12.29 1.11
C ASP A 181 24.18 13.36 1.40
N SER A 182 23.37 13.73 0.40
CA SER A 182 22.38 14.80 0.47
C SER A 182 20.93 14.31 0.61
N ILE A 183 20.72 13.00 0.70
CA ILE A 183 19.40 12.36 0.73
C ILE A 183 19.17 11.58 2.03
N GLN A 184 17.90 11.40 2.38
CA GLN A 184 17.50 10.65 3.57
C GLN A 184 17.97 9.19 3.50
N PRO A 185 18.29 8.54 4.64
CA PRO A 185 18.82 7.17 4.68
C PRO A 185 18.02 6.15 3.88
N PHE A 186 16.68 6.18 3.96
CA PHE A 186 15.81 5.24 3.25
C PHE A 186 15.88 5.36 1.71
N LYS A 187 16.32 6.51 1.17
CA LYS A 187 16.53 6.69 -0.28
C LYS A 187 17.88 6.16 -0.76
N LYS A 188 18.86 6.02 0.14
CA LYS A 188 20.24 5.65 -0.24
C LYS A 188 20.33 4.26 -0.87
N LEU A 189 19.40 3.37 -0.54
CA LEU A 189 19.30 2.01 -1.09
C LEU A 189 18.97 1.98 -2.59
N TYR A 190 18.45 3.09 -3.14
CA TYR A 190 18.07 3.23 -4.54
C TYR A 190 18.96 4.22 -5.31
N ALA A 191 20.03 4.70 -4.68
CA ALA A 191 20.98 5.63 -5.29
C ALA A 191 22.03 4.88 -6.11
N HIS A 192 21.60 4.39 -7.28
CA HIS A 192 22.43 3.63 -8.22
C HIS A 192 23.45 4.51 -8.93
N GLU A 193 24.48 3.90 -9.49
CA GLU A 193 25.41 4.62 -10.37
C GLU A 193 24.71 5.00 -11.67
N HIS A 194 24.54 6.31 -11.89
CA HIS A 194 23.94 6.89 -13.09
C HIS A 194 24.23 8.40 -13.11
N GLU A 195 24.27 8.99 -14.30
CA GLU A 195 24.38 10.45 -14.44
C GLU A 195 23.16 11.16 -13.83
N PRO A 196 23.33 12.35 -13.23
CA PRO A 196 22.21 13.10 -12.69
C PRO A 196 21.20 13.50 -13.77
N VAL A 197 19.94 13.12 -13.58
CA VAL A 197 18.82 13.53 -14.45
C VAL A 197 17.84 14.41 -13.66
N LYS A 198 17.50 15.58 -14.20
CA LYS A 198 16.77 16.62 -13.45
C LYS A 198 15.26 16.46 -13.46
N ASP A 199 14.69 15.90 -14.53
CA ASP A 199 13.25 15.83 -14.75
C ASP A 199 12.77 14.41 -15.10
N LEU A 200 11.46 14.19 -14.92
CA LEU A 200 10.83 12.89 -15.11
C LEU A 200 10.88 12.40 -16.55
N LEU A 201 10.68 13.29 -17.53
CA LEU A 201 10.63 12.90 -18.94
C LEU A 201 12.00 12.45 -19.44
N SER A 202 13.05 13.16 -19.06
CA SER A 202 14.44 12.76 -19.32
C SER A 202 14.75 11.42 -18.64
N ALA A 203 14.33 11.23 -17.39
CA ALA A 203 14.53 9.96 -16.69
C ALA A 203 13.83 8.79 -17.40
N ILE A 204 12.62 9.00 -17.94
CA ILE A 204 11.90 7.98 -18.73
C ILE A 204 12.67 7.63 -20.01
N LYS A 205 13.21 8.63 -20.72
CA LYS A 205 13.97 8.41 -21.96
C LYS A 205 15.27 7.65 -21.74
N ASP A 206 15.95 7.92 -20.62
CA ASP A 206 17.23 7.30 -20.28
C ASP A 206 17.05 5.89 -19.71
N ILE A 207 16.20 5.77 -18.66
CA ILE A 207 15.97 4.52 -17.93
C ILE A 207 15.09 3.54 -18.72
N LYS A 208 14.23 4.06 -19.60
CA LYS A 208 13.26 3.28 -20.39
C LYS A 208 12.41 2.33 -19.55
N PRO A 209 11.73 2.84 -18.50
CA PRO A 209 10.96 1.99 -17.60
C PRO A 209 9.76 1.38 -18.31
N THR A 210 9.35 0.22 -17.81
CA THR A 210 8.15 -0.49 -18.26
C THR A 210 6.92 -0.15 -17.43
N ALA A 211 7.14 0.23 -16.17
CA ALA A 211 6.13 0.68 -15.24
C ALA A 211 6.52 2.05 -14.65
N LEU A 212 5.57 2.98 -14.68
CA LEU A 212 5.68 4.32 -14.10
C LEU A 212 4.68 4.43 -12.94
N ILE A 213 5.18 4.73 -11.74
CA ILE A 213 4.39 4.80 -10.51
C ILE A 213 4.51 6.20 -9.91
N GLY A 214 3.39 6.89 -9.75
CA GLY A 214 3.31 8.22 -9.18
C GLY A 214 2.87 8.18 -7.73
N SER A 215 3.64 8.81 -6.85
CA SER A 215 3.34 8.95 -5.42
C SER A 215 3.92 10.26 -4.86
N ALA A 216 3.91 11.32 -5.67
CA ALA A 216 4.56 12.60 -5.33
C ALA A 216 3.62 13.63 -4.67
N GLY A 217 2.30 13.43 -4.76
CA GLY A 217 1.31 14.44 -4.36
C GLY A 217 1.25 15.65 -5.30
N VAL A 218 1.81 15.54 -6.51
CA VAL A 218 1.89 16.61 -7.50
C VAL A 218 1.02 16.24 -8.70
N GLY A 219 -0.17 16.83 -8.75
CA GLY A 219 -1.14 16.56 -9.80
C GLY A 219 -0.67 17.03 -11.18
N GLN A 220 -1.16 16.37 -12.24
CA GLN A 220 -0.83 16.67 -13.65
C GLN A 220 0.66 16.57 -14.00
N SER A 221 1.45 15.83 -13.21
CA SER A 221 2.88 15.61 -13.45
C SER A 221 3.18 14.55 -14.51
N PHE A 222 2.25 13.62 -14.77
CA PHE A 222 2.33 12.71 -15.91
C PHE A 222 1.70 13.38 -17.12
N THR A 223 2.47 14.29 -17.74
CA THR A 223 2.03 15.07 -18.90
C THR A 223 1.80 14.18 -20.13
N LYS A 224 1.25 14.76 -21.20
CA LYS A 224 1.08 14.07 -22.47
C LYS A 224 2.38 13.49 -22.99
N GLU A 225 3.47 14.26 -22.93
CA GLU A 225 4.80 13.86 -23.38
C GLU A 225 5.34 12.69 -22.55
N VAL A 226 5.05 12.67 -21.25
CA VAL A 226 5.42 11.57 -20.35
C VAL A 226 4.69 10.28 -20.75
N ILE A 227 3.37 10.33 -20.95
CA ILE A 227 2.59 9.14 -21.30
C ILE A 227 2.91 8.66 -22.73
N GLU A 228 3.10 9.56 -23.68
CA GLU A 228 3.53 9.22 -25.03
C GLU A 228 4.94 8.61 -25.05
N ALA A 229 5.88 9.11 -24.23
CA ALA A 229 7.20 8.50 -24.06
C ALA A 229 7.10 7.08 -23.47
N MET A 230 6.34 6.88 -22.40
CA MET A 230 6.07 5.53 -21.87
C MET A 230 5.47 4.61 -22.93
N SER A 231 4.58 5.13 -23.76
CA SER A 231 3.85 4.37 -24.79
C SER A 231 4.67 4.11 -26.05
N SER A 232 5.75 4.87 -26.29
CA SER A 232 6.69 4.63 -27.40
C SER A 232 7.74 3.57 -27.02
N ILE A 233 8.14 3.53 -25.76
CA ILE A 233 9.05 2.53 -25.20
C ILE A 233 8.34 1.16 -25.06
N ASN A 234 7.08 1.18 -24.63
CA ASN A 234 6.36 -0.02 -24.23
C ASN A 234 5.11 -0.27 -25.09
N LYS A 235 4.88 -1.51 -25.50
CA LYS A 235 3.64 -1.91 -26.16
C LYS A 235 2.42 -1.70 -25.27
N ARG A 236 2.54 -2.04 -23.97
CA ARG A 236 1.51 -1.91 -22.94
C ARG A 236 2.14 -1.28 -21.69
N PRO A 237 2.33 0.06 -21.63
CA PRO A 237 2.95 0.69 -20.47
C PRO A 237 2.07 0.52 -19.23
N ILE A 238 2.68 0.23 -18.09
CA ILE A 238 1.98 0.28 -16.81
C ILE A 238 2.11 1.69 -16.25
N ILE A 239 0.98 2.33 -15.92
CA ILE A 239 0.93 3.70 -15.40
C ILE A 239 0.04 3.70 -14.16
N LEU A 240 0.64 3.92 -12.99
CA LEU A 240 -0.08 3.99 -11.72
C LEU A 240 -0.02 5.41 -11.16
N ALA A 241 -1.13 6.14 -11.15
CA ALA A 241 -1.23 7.51 -10.65
C ALA A 241 -1.85 7.55 -9.24
N LEU A 242 -1.03 7.32 -8.21
CA LEU A 242 -1.50 6.94 -6.87
C LEU A 242 -1.79 8.13 -5.95
N SER A 243 -1.43 9.35 -6.33
CA SER A 243 -1.62 10.52 -5.47
C SER A 243 -3.11 10.84 -5.26
N ASN A 244 -3.47 11.15 -4.01
CA ASN A 244 -4.83 11.45 -3.57
C ASN A 244 -4.96 12.90 -3.05
N PRO A 245 -6.15 13.52 -3.14
CA PRO A 245 -7.34 13.08 -3.88
C PRO A 245 -7.15 13.24 -5.41
N THR A 246 -8.22 13.10 -6.21
CA THR A 246 -8.18 13.21 -7.69
C THR A 246 -7.46 14.45 -8.21
N SER A 247 -7.57 15.60 -7.52
CA SER A 247 -6.87 16.86 -7.88
C SER A 247 -5.34 16.78 -7.74
N LYS A 248 -4.83 15.78 -7.02
CA LYS A 248 -3.40 15.50 -6.83
C LYS A 248 -2.90 14.33 -7.68
N SER A 249 -3.79 13.64 -8.38
CA SER A 249 -3.42 12.51 -9.23
C SER A 249 -2.51 12.97 -10.38
N GLU A 250 -1.44 12.20 -10.64
CA GLU A 250 -0.40 12.54 -11.61
C GLU A 250 -0.96 12.69 -13.03
N CYS A 251 -1.99 11.91 -13.38
CA CYS A 251 -2.84 12.10 -14.56
C CYS A 251 -4.22 11.47 -14.31
N THR A 252 -5.20 11.84 -15.11
CA THR A 252 -6.53 11.19 -15.09
C THR A 252 -6.54 9.89 -15.89
N ALA A 253 -7.53 9.04 -15.65
CA ALA A 253 -7.77 7.85 -16.48
C ALA A 253 -7.95 8.22 -17.96
N GLU A 254 -8.71 9.28 -18.25
CA GLU A 254 -8.95 9.73 -19.63
C GLU A 254 -7.66 10.14 -20.34
N GLN A 255 -6.78 10.86 -19.64
CA GLN A 255 -5.46 11.25 -20.13
C GLN A 255 -4.58 10.01 -20.39
N ALA A 256 -4.51 9.09 -19.43
CA ALA A 256 -3.71 7.87 -19.56
C ALA A 256 -4.14 7.01 -20.75
N TYR A 257 -5.44 6.77 -20.93
CA TYR A 257 -5.92 6.00 -22.08
C TYR A 257 -5.79 6.76 -23.40
N SER A 258 -6.14 8.04 -23.44
CA SER A 258 -6.08 8.82 -24.69
C SER A 258 -4.66 8.99 -25.21
N TRP A 259 -3.72 9.37 -24.34
CA TRP A 259 -2.33 9.62 -24.72
C TRP A 259 -1.53 8.34 -24.95
N SER A 260 -2.01 7.19 -24.46
CA SER A 260 -1.43 5.87 -24.75
C SER A 260 -2.13 5.11 -25.88
N GLN A 261 -3.11 5.72 -26.54
CA GLN A 261 -3.92 5.09 -27.59
C GLN A 261 -4.64 3.82 -27.10
N GLY A 262 -5.14 3.85 -25.86
CA GLY A 262 -5.84 2.74 -25.20
C GLY A 262 -4.93 1.57 -24.79
N ARG A 263 -3.60 1.74 -24.83
CA ARG A 263 -2.64 0.65 -24.55
C ARG A 263 -2.19 0.59 -23.09
N ALA A 264 -2.29 1.68 -22.34
CA ALA A 264 -1.87 1.72 -20.95
C ALA A 264 -2.65 0.72 -20.09
N ILE A 265 -1.94 0.06 -19.19
CA ILE A 265 -2.51 -0.62 -18.03
C ILE A 265 -2.51 0.43 -16.92
N PHE A 266 -3.69 0.98 -16.63
CA PHE A 266 -3.83 2.13 -15.75
C PHE A 266 -4.45 1.75 -14.41
N GLY A 267 -3.90 2.33 -13.33
CA GLY A 267 -4.52 2.34 -12.01
C GLY A 267 -4.30 3.67 -11.32
N SER A 268 -5.19 4.04 -10.40
CA SER A 268 -5.12 5.31 -9.67
C SER A 268 -5.36 5.13 -8.17
N GLY A 269 -4.92 6.09 -7.36
CA GLY A 269 -5.20 6.09 -5.91
C GLY A 269 -6.65 6.48 -5.62
N SER A 270 -7.15 7.46 -6.36
CA SER A 270 -8.53 7.96 -6.28
C SER A 270 -9.41 7.40 -7.40
N PRO A 271 -10.73 7.27 -7.20
CA PRO A 271 -11.63 6.76 -8.23
C PRO A 271 -11.75 7.74 -9.40
N PHE A 272 -11.88 7.20 -10.62
CA PHE A 272 -12.22 7.92 -11.84
C PHE A 272 -13.40 7.23 -12.53
N ASP A 273 -14.17 8.00 -13.30
CA ASP A 273 -15.27 7.46 -14.09
C ASP A 273 -14.76 6.54 -15.21
N PRO A 274 -15.59 5.58 -15.67
CA PRO A 274 -15.27 4.76 -16.84
C PRO A 274 -14.96 5.61 -18.08
N VAL A 275 -13.93 5.23 -18.83
CA VAL A 275 -13.46 5.96 -20.02
C VAL A 275 -13.79 5.14 -21.26
N LYS A 276 -14.54 5.74 -22.19
CA LYS A 276 -14.74 5.17 -23.53
C LYS A 276 -13.64 5.68 -24.44
N TYR A 277 -12.82 4.77 -24.98
CA TYR A 277 -11.81 5.08 -25.98
C TYR A 277 -12.00 4.15 -27.19
N ASN A 278 -12.33 4.72 -28.34
CA ASN A 278 -12.86 4.00 -29.51
C ASN A 278 -14.06 3.11 -29.11
N ASP A 279 -14.04 1.83 -29.51
CA ASP A 279 -15.11 0.86 -29.22
C ASP A 279 -14.94 0.15 -27.86
N LYS A 280 -13.92 0.52 -27.07
CA LYS A 280 -13.62 -0.10 -25.79
C LYS A 280 -13.98 0.80 -24.61
N LEU A 281 -14.70 0.23 -23.64
CA LEU A 281 -14.94 0.84 -22.34
C LEU A 281 -13.88 0.35 -21.35
N PHE A 282 -13.13 1.28 -20.77
CA PHE A 282 -12.16 1.03 -19.72
C PHE A 282 -12.74 1.43 -18.38
N VAL A 283 -12.70 0.52 -17.41
CA VAL A 283 -13.05 0.84 -16.02
C VAL A 283 -11.74 0.99 -15.26
N PRO A 284 -11.30 2.23 -14.93
CA PRO A 284 -10.01 2.43 -14.29
C PRO A 284 -9.96 1.79 -12.91
N ALA A 285 -8.86 1.08 -12.65
CA ALA A 285 -8.67 0.37 -11.39
C ALA A 285 -8.25 1.33 -10.28
N GLN A 286 -8.80 1.17 -9.07
CA GLN A 286 -8.39 1.92 -7.90
C GLN A 286 -7.47 1.07 -7.02
N ALA A 287 -6.23 1.52 -6.80
CA ALA A 287 -5.29 0.96 -5.85
C ALA A 287 -5.69 1.33 -4.41
N ASN A 288 -6.81 0.75 -3.95
CA ASN A 288 -7.40 1.06 -2.66
C ASN A 288 -6.94 0.05 -1.60
N ASN A 289 -6.28 0.51 -0.54
CA ASN A 289 -5.78 -0.34 0.53
C ASN A 289 -6.89 -1.18 1.21
N ALA A 290 -8.17 -0.81 1.04
CA ALA A 290 -9.31 -1.61 1.48
C ALA A 290 -9.41 -3.01 0.83
N TYR A 291 -8.65 -3.29 -0.24
CA TYR A 291 -8.46 -4.65 -0.70
C TYR A 291 -7.57 -5.49 0.22
N ILE A 292 -6.61 -4.87 0.92
CA ILE A 292 -5.55 -5.55 1.69
C ILE A 292 -5.88 -5.62 3.17
N PHE A 293 -5.96 -4.47 3.86
CA PHE A 293 -5.95 -4.46 5.32
C PHE A 293 -7.06 -5.30 5.97
N PRO A 294 -8.31 -5.37 5.44
CA PRO A 294 -9.35 -6.15 6.11
C PRO A 294 -9.02 -7.64 6.15
N GLY A 295 -8.57 -8.20 5.02
CA GLY A 295 -8.13 -9.59 4.93
C GLY A 295 -6.82 -9.83 5.69
N PHE A 296 -5.89 -8.89 5.62
CA PHE A 296 -4.61 -8.97 6.31
C PHE A 296 -4.81 -9.07 7.83
N GLY A 297 -5.55 -8.12 8.43
CA GLY A 297 -5.83 -8.16 9.86
C GLY A 297 -6.67 -9.36 10.27
N LEU A 298 -7.62 -9.82 9.44
CA LEU A 298 -8.31 -11.09 9.70
C LEU A 298 -7.33 -12.27 9.76
N GLY A 299 -6.38 -12.36 8.82
CA GLY A 299 -5.36 -13.43 8.80
C GLY A 299 -4.45 -13.41 10.03
N VAL A 300 -4.01 -12.22 10.43
CA VAL A 300 -3.23 -11.99 11.65
C VAL A 300 -4.00 -12.43 12.90
N VAL A 301 -5.26 -12.00 13.04
CA VAL A 301 -6.10 -12.31 14.22
C VAL A 301 -6.46 -13.79 14.28
N THR A 302 -6.88 -14.38 13.16
CA THR A 302 -7.35 -15.78 13.12
C THR A 302 -6.23 -16.80 13.32
N SER A 303 -5.00 -16.50 12.88
CA SER A 303 -3.80 -17.30 13.17
C SER A 303 -3.22 -17.05 14.57
N GLY A 304 -3.67 -15.99 15.24
CA GLY A 304 -3.09 -15.54 16.51
C GLY A 304 -1.62 -15.17 16.34
N ALA A 305 -1.26 -14.51 15.23
CA ALA A 305 0.10 -14.07 14.97
C ALA A 305 0.56 -13.08 16.05
N ILE A 306 1.85 -13.11 16.39
CA ILE A 306 2.43 -12.19 17.39
C ILE A 306 3.28 -11.10 16.77
N ARG A 307 3.64 -11.19 15.49
CA ARG A 307 4.41 -10.20 14.74
C ARG A 307 3.96 -10.19 13.28
N VAL A 308 4.09 -9.04 12.64
CA VAL A 308 4.02 -8.90 11.19
C VAL A 308 5.44 -9.03 10.61
N LYS A 309 5.57 -9.74 9.50
CA LYS A 309 6.78 -9.82 8.67
C LYS A 309 6.44 -9.44 7.24
N ASP A 310 7.43 -8.97 6.49
CA ASP A 310 7.23 -8.53 5.11
C ASP A 310 6.74 -9.68 4.22
N ASP A 311 7.13 -10.93 4.50
CA ASP A 311 6.58 -12.13 3.83
C ASP A 311 5.06 -12.25 3.96
N MET A 312 4.48 -11.79 5.08
CA MET A 312 3.02 -11.78 5.26
C MET A 312 2.37 -10.69 4.41
N VAL A 313 3.03 -9.54 4.26
CA VAL A 313 2.58 -8.43 3.42
C VAL A 313 2.64 -8.81 1.95
N LEU A 314 3.72 -9.48 1.53
CA LEU A 314 3.83 -10.10 0.21
C LEU A 314 2.71 -11.11 -0.05
N ALA A 315 2.49 -12.05 0.87
CA ALA A 315 1.45 -13.06 0.69
C ALA A 315 0.05 -12.43 0.54
N ALA A 316 -0.21 -11.27 1.14
CA ALA A 316 -1.44 -10.52 0.91
C ALA A 316 -1.52 -9.93 -0.52
N ALA A 317 -0.40 -9.39 -1.02
CA ALA A 317 -0.31 -8.86 -2.38
C ALA A 317 -0.49 -9.97 -3.43
N GLU A 318 0.23 -11.08 -3.28
CA GLU A 318 0.10 -12.28 -4.12
C GLU A 318 -1.35 -12.79 -4.15
N ALA A 319 -1.96 -12.94 -2.97
CA ALA A 319 -3.33 -13.42 -2.83
C ALA A 319 -4.34 -12.52 -3.56
N LEU A 320 -4.15 -11.19 -3.52
CA LEU A 320 -5.00 -10.25 -4.24
C LEU A 320 -4.78 -10.36 -5.76
N ALA A 321 -3.54 -10.42 -6.22
CA ALA A 321 -3.20 -10.54 -7.63
C ALA A 321 -3.75 -11.83 -8.25
N GLU A 322 -3.76 -12.94 -7.50
CA GLU A 322 -4.33 -14.22 -7.91
C GLU A 322 -5.84 -14.18 -8.17
N GLN A 323 -6.57 -13.23 -7.55
CA GLN A 323 -8.02 -13.07 -7.74
C GLN A 323 -8.38 -12.29 -9.02
N VAL A 324 -7.40 -11.75 -9.75
CA VAL A 324 -7.63 -11.07 -11.03
C VAL A 324 -7.72 -12.10 -12.16
N THR A 325 -8.91 -12.17 -12.79
CA THR A 325 -9.22 -13.06 -13.90
C THR A 325 -8.91 -12.40 -15.24
N ALA A 326 -8.84 -13.20 -16.31
CA ALA A 326 -8.70 -12.66 -17.67
C ALA A 326 -9.88 -11.74 -18.04
N GLU A 327 -11.10 -12.05 -17.59
CA GLU A 327 -12.28 -11.21 -17.83
C GLU A 327 -12.16 -9.83 -17.18
N HIS A 328 -11.58 -9.75 -15.97
CA HIS A 328 -11.29 -8.46 -15.34
C HIS A 328 -10.29 -7.67 -16.20
N PHE A 329 -9.20 -8.32 -16.60
CA PHE A 329 -8.14 -7.68 -17.38
C PHE A 329 -8.60 -7.20 -18.76
N ASP A 330 -9.46 -7.96 -19.44
CA ASP A 330 -10.03 -7.59 -20.73
C ASP A 330 -10.84 -6.29 -20.64
N LYS A 331 -11.47 -6.02 -19.49
CA LYS A 331 -12.17 -4.77 -19.15
C LYS A 331 -11.23 -3.64 -18.67
N GLY A 332 -9.92 -3.89 -18.62
CA GLY A 332 -8.90 -2.95 -18.15
C GLY A 332 -8.68 -2.94 -16.64
N LEU A 333 -9.21 -3.93 -15.91
CA LEU A 333 -9.10 -3.99 -14.44
C LEU A 333 -7.85 -4.78 -14.02
N ILE A 334 -7.05 -4.19 -13.14
CA ILE A 334 -5.95 -4.86 -12.44
C ILE A 334 -6.30 -5.21 -10.97
N TYR A 335 -7.55 -4.97 -10.56
CA TYR A 335 -8.10 -5.44 -9.29
C TYR A 335 -9.49 -6.06 -9.52
N PRO A 336 -9.87 -7.11 -8.76
CA PRO A 336 -11.23 -7.66 -8.83
C PRO A 336 -12.27 -6.67 -8.28
N PRO A 337 -13.56 -6.78 -8.63
CA PRO A 337 -14.58 -5.86 -8.14
C PRO A 337 -14.83 -5.99 -6.63
N PHE A 338 -15.09 -4.86 -5.97
CA PHE A 338 -15.43 -4.78 -4.53
C PHE A 338 -16.67 -5.61 -4.14
N SER A 339 -17.56 -5.97 -5.08
CA SER A 339 -18.69 -6.88 -4.79
C SER A 339 -18.23 -8.25 -4.26
N SER A 340 -16.98 -8.65 -4.53
CA SER A 340 -16.37 -9.89 -4.05
C SER A 340 -15.46 -9.70 -2.82
N ILE A 341 -15.47 -8.52 -2.17
CA ILE A 341 -14.47 -8.13 -1.18
C ILE A 341 -14.35 -9.05 0.04
N ARG A 342 -15.46 -9.67 0.49
CA ARG A 342 -15.40 -10.65 1.59
C ARG A 342 -14.69 -11.93 1.18
N LYS A 343 -14.94 -12.42 -0.03
CA LYS A 343 -14.22 -13.58 -0.58
C LYS A 343 -12.73 -13.26 -0.77
N ILE A 344 -12.41 -12.07 -1.29
CA ILE A 344 -11.03 -11.59 -1.44
C ILE A 344 -10.34 -11.55 -0.06
N SER A 345 -11.00 -10.96 0.94
CA SER A 345 -10.47 -10.86 2.30
C SER A 345 -10.22 -12.23 2.94
N ALA A 346 -11.07 -13.23 2.70
CA ALA A 346 -10.87 -14.58 3.20
C ALA A 346 -9.64 -15.26 2.55
N ASN A 347 -9.42 -15.06 1.26
CA ASN A 347 -8.24 -15.59 0.56
C ASN A 347 -6.95 -14.92 1.04
N ILE A 348 -6.95 -13.59 1.20
CA ILE A 348 -5.83 -12.85 1.78
C ILE A 348 -5.57 -13.33 3.22
N ALA A 349 -6.61 -13.43 4.05
CA ALA A 349 -6.48 -13.89 5.42
C ALA A 349 -5.85 -15.29 5.50
N ALA A 350 -6.27 -16.20 4.62
CA ALA A 350 -5.70 -17.53 4.54
C ALA A 350 -4.22 -17.50 4.16
N ARG A 351 -3.83 -16.73 3.13
CA ARG A 351 -2.42 -16.64 2.67
C ARG A 351 -1.52 -15.96 3.71
N VAL A 352 -2.02 -14.95 4.40
CA VAL A 352 -1.34 -14.30 5.53
C VAL A 352 -1.18 -15.29 6.70
N ALA A 353 -2.23 -16.04 7.04
CA ALA A 353 -2.18 -17.06 8.09
C ALA A 353 -1.19 -18.18 7.74
N VAL A 354 -1.14 -18.65 6.48
CA VAL A 354 -0.14 -19.61 5.99
C VAL A 354 1.26 -19.13 6.36
N LYS A 355 1.61 -17.88 6.00
CA LYS A 355 2.92 -17.33 6.32
C LYS A 355 3.17 -17.20 7.82
N ALA A 356 2.17 -16.80 8.60
CA ALA A 356 2.30 -16.77 10.06
C ALA A 356 2.64 -18.15 10.65
N TYR A 357 2.04 -19.23 10.15
CA TYR A 357 2.38 -20.60 10.55
C TYR A 357 3.77 -21.02 10.07
N ASP A 358 4.09 -20.79 8.80
CA ASP A 358 5.37 -21.19 8.21
C ASP A 358 6.56 -20.51 8.93
N LEU A 359 6.38 -19.27 9.38
CA LEU A 359 7.38 -18.48 10.11
C LEU A 359 7.42 -18.78 11.62
N GLY A 360 6.56 -19.67 12.13
CA GLY A 360 6.47 -19.96 13.56
C GLY A 360 5.93 -18.78 14.41
N LEU A 361 5.21 -17.85 13.79
CA LEU A 361 4.65 -16.66 14.45
C LEU A 361 3.19 -16.85 14.90
N ALA A 362 2.50 -17.85 14.35
CA ALA A 362 1.12 -18.18 14.72
C ALA A 362 1.05 -18.89 16.07
N SER A 363 0.09 -18.49 16.92
CA SER A 363 -0.13 -19.10 18.24
C SER A 363 -1.41 -19.91 18.36
N HIS A 364 -2.32 -19.85 17.39
CA HIS A 364 -3.49 -20.72 17.34
C HIS A 364 -3.11 -22.06 16.70
N LEU A 365 -2.68 -23.00 17.55
CA LEU A 365 -2.23 -24.33 17.14
C LEU A 365 -3.28 -25.40 17.51
N PRO A 366 -3.44 -26.46 16.69
CA PRO A 366 -2.74 -26.71 15.43
C PRO A 366 -3.28 -25.88 14.25
N ARG A 367 -2.50 -25.77 13.17
CA ARG A 367 -2.92 -25.13 11.91
C ARG A 367 -4.17 -25.81 11.34
N PRO A 368 -5.26 -25.08 11.07
CA PRO A 368 -6.43 -25.62 10.38
C PRO A 368 -6.07 -26.19 9.00
N LYS A 369 -6.74 -27.27 8.58
CA LYS A 369 -6.50 -27.92 7.29
C LYS A 369 -6.88 -27.03 6.10
N ASP A 370 -8.01 -26.33 6.20
CA ASP A 370 -8.53 -25.43 5.18
C ASP A 370 -8.62 -24.01 5.76
N LEU A 371 -7.59 -23.20 5.49
CA LEU A 371 -7.48 -21.86 6.05
C LEU A 371 -8.46 -20.86 5.43
N VAL A 372 -8.93 -21.09 4.19
CA VAL A 372 -9.93 -20.23 3.56
C VAL A 372 -11.27 -20.44 4.24
N LYS A 373 -11.73 -21.69 4.37
CA LYS A 373 -12.97 -21.99 5.11
C LYS A 373 -12.90 -21.56 6.57
N TYR A 374 -11.74 -21.72 7.21
CA TYR A 374 -11.54 -21.24 8.56
C TYR A 374 -11.70 -19.71 8.65
N ALA A 375 -11.04 -18.95 7.76
CA ALA A 375 -11.20 -17.50 7.70
C ALA A 375 -12.67 -17.08 7.49
N GLU A 376 -13.37 -17.70 6.53
CA GLU A 376 -14.81 -17.47 6.30
C GLU A 376 -15.65 -17.76 7.54
N SER A 377 -15.37 -18.85 8.26
CA SER A 377 -16.09 -19.20 9.50
C SER A 377 -15.85 -18.22 10.65
N CYS A 378 -14.72 -17.51 10.64
CA CYS A 378 -14.39 -16.49 11.63
C CYS A 378 -15.05 -15.14 11.33
N MET A 379 -15.51 -14.90 10.10
CA MET A 379 -16.06 -13.62 9.70
C MET A 379 -17.39 -13.31 10.42
N TYR A 380 -17.48 -12.07 10.92
CA TYR A 380 -18.70 -11.50 11.47
C TYR A 380 -19.80 -11.44 10.40
N SER A 381 -20.97 -12.00 10.75
CA SER A 381 -22.21 -11.86 9.99
C SER A 381 -23.12 -10.82 10.67
N PRO A 382 -23.57 -9.78 9.95
CA PRO A 382 -24.45 -8.74 10.48
C PRO A 382 -25.92 -9.17 10.56
N ILE A 383 -26.25 -10.44 10.31
CA ILE A 383 -27.61 -10.97 10.46
C ILE A 383 -28.00 -10.89 11.94
N TYR A 384 -29.16 -10.29 12.23
CA TYR A 384 -29.69 -10.19 13.59
C TYR A 384 -29.76 -11.55 14.27
N ARG A 385 -29.39 -11.58 15.56
CA ARG A 385 -29.55 -12.77 16.39
C ARG A 385 -30.98 -12.84 16.91
N SER A 386 -31.52 -14.05 17.00
CA SER A 386 -32.76 -14.29 17.72
C SER A 386 -32.48 -14.27 19.22
N TYR A 387 -33.09 -13.33 19.94
CA TYR A 387 -33.08 -13.31 21.40
C TYR A 387 -34.21 -14.22 21.93
N ARG A 388 -33.98 -14.82 23.10
CA ARG A 388 -34.96 -15.63 23.82
C ARG A 388 -35.52 -14.86 25.00
#